data_AF-A0A524AQU8-F1
#
_entry.id   AF-A0A524AQU8-F1
#
_cell.length_a   1.000
_cell.length_b   1.000
_cell.length_c   1.000
_cell.angle_alpha   90.00
_cell.angle_beta   90.00
_cell.angle_gamma   90.00
#
_symmetry.space_group_name_H-M   'P 1'
#
loop_
_entity.id
_entity.type
_entity.pdbx_description
1 polymer ?
#
loop_
_entity_poly.entity_id
_entity_poly.type
_entity_poly.pdbx_seq_one_letter_code
_entity_poly.pdbx_strand_id
1 'polypeptide(L)'
;MPILHVRNVPEEMYTELKDRARSEGRSLSAQVIIMLERALRQPARSQSEVLAALDARRHRFSPRKAGAPSSTELLRQDRSR
;
A
#
# COMPACT_ATOMS: atom_id res chain seq x y z
N MET A 1 -15.00 9.39 26.63
CA MET A 1 -14.41 8.60 25.52
C MET A 1 -15.55 7.91 24.79
N PRO A 2 -15.67 8.03 23.46
CA PRO A 2 -16.68 7.30 22.72
C PRO A 2 -16.40 5.79 22.76
N ILE A 3 -17.45 4.98 22.81
CA ILE A 3 -17.36 3.51 22.77
C ILE A 3 -18.10 3.04 21.52
N LEU A 4 -17.43 2.24 20.69
CA LEU A 4 -18.02 1.60 19.52
C LEU A 4 -18.34 0.14 19.83
N HIS A 5 -19.62 -0.21 19.76
CA HIS A 5 -20.07 -1.60 19.86
C HIS A 5 -20.43 -2.14 18.47
N VAL A 6 -19.69 -3.14 18.01
CA VAL A 6 -19.99 -3.87 16.77
C VAL A 6 -20.65 -5.19 17.14
N ARG A 7 -21.84 -5.46 16.60
CA ARG A 7 -22.59 -6.71 16.86
C ARG A 7 -22.43 -7.66 15.68
N ASN A 8 -22.65 -8.94 15.94
CA ASN A 8 -22.67 -10.00 14.92
C ASN A 8 -21.36 -10.09 14.13
N VAL A 9 -20.22 -9.90 14.80
CA VAL A 9 -18.90 -10.13 14.17
C VAL A 9 -18.75 -11.64 13.98
N PRO A 10 -18.47 -12.12 12.76
CA PRO A 10 -18.21 -13.54 12.53
C PRO A 10 -17.04 -14.03 13.39
N GLU A 11 -17.14 -15.25 13.92
CA GLU A 11 -16.13 -15.82 14.82
C GLU A 11 -14.74 -15.90 14.15
N GLU A 12 -14.72 -16.24 12.87
CA GLU A 12 -13.51 -16.24 12.03
C GLU A 12 -12.83 -14.87 11.99
N MET A 13 -13.61 -13.79 11.84
CA MET A 13 -13.12 -12.42 11.78
C MET A 13 -12.59 -11.97 13.14
N TYR A 14 -13.29 -12.31 14.22
CA TYR A 14 -12.82 -12.04 15.58
C TYR A 14 -11.48 -12.74 15.85
N THR A 15 -11.36 -13.99 15.42
CA THR A 15 -10.13 -14.79 15.58
C THR A 15 -8.97 -14.17 14.81
N GLU A 16 -9.17 -13.80 13.54
CA GLU A 16 -8.15 -13.16 12.71
C GLU A 16 -7.67 -11.83 13.32
N LEU A 17 -8.61 -11.00 13.81
CA LEU A 17 -8.27 -9.74 14.49
C LEU A 17 -7.41 -9.97 15.75
N LYS A 18 -7.72 -11.02 16.51
CA LYS A 18 -7.00 -11.38 17.74
C LYS A 18 -5.59 -11.90 17.44
N ASP A 19 -5.45 -12.76 16.44
CA ASP A 19 -4.15 -13.29 16.01
C ASP A 19 -3.25 -12.17 15.47
N ARG A 20 -3.83 -11.27 14.68
CA ARG A 20 -3.14 -10.09 14.19
C ARG A 20 -2.70 -9.16 15.32
N ALA A 21 -3.57 -8.90 16.30
CA ALA A 21 -3.19 -8.11 17.48
C ALA A 21 -2.02 -8.76 18.25
N ARG A 22 -2.05 -10.09 18.41
CA ARG A 22 -1.00 -10.84 19.11
C ARG A 22 0.34 -10.80 18.38
N SER A 23 0.34 -11.06 17.06
CA SER A 23 1.55 -11.00 16.24
C SER A 23 2.17 -9.60 16.20
N GLU A 24 1.34 -8.56 16.27
CA GLU A 24 1.78 -7.17 16.29
C GLU A 24 2.00 -6.63 17.73
N GLY A 25 1.98 -7.49 18.76
CA GLY A 25 2.34 -7.18 20.14
C GLY A 25 1.43 -6.17 20.84
N ARG A 26 0.14 -6.11 20.47
CA ARG A 26 -0.80 -5.10 20.96
C ARG A 26 -2.13 -5.68 21.42
N SER A 27 -2.92 -4.87 22.14
CA SER A 27 -4.28 -5.25 22.50
C SER A 27 -5.21 -5.28 21.29
N LEU A 28 -6.28 -6.07 21.37
CA LEU A 28 -7.31 -6.14 20.32
C LEU A 28 -7.91 -4.75 20.03
N SER A 29 -8.25 -4.00 21.08
CA SER A 29 -8.79 -2.65 20.93
C SER A 29 -7.82 -1.71 20.20
N ALA A 30 -6.52 -1.78 20.52
CA ALA A 30 -5.50 -0.99 19.82
C ALA A 30 -5.38 -1.41 18.34
N GLN A 31 -5.42 -2.71 18.05
CA GLN A 31 -5.42 -3.21 16.68
C GLN A 31 -6.62 -2.68 15.87
N VAL A 32 -7.82 -2.76 16.45
CA VAL A 32 -9.06 -2.30 15.79
C VAL A 32 -9.00 -0.80 15.51
N ILE A 33 -8.55 0.01 16.48
CA ILE A 33 -8.39 1.46 16.29
C ILE A 33 -7.43 1.76 15.13
N ILE A 34 -6.26 1.12 15.09
CA ILE A 34 -5.28 1.31 14.00
C ILE A 34 -5.86 0.92 12.65
N MET A 35 -6.62 -0.18 12.58
CA MET A 35 -7.27 -0.62 11.35
C MET A 35 -8.32 0.39 10.87
N LEU A 36 -9.16 0.90 11.77
CA LEU A 36 -10.15 1.93 11.46
C LEU A 36 -9.47 3.23 11.02
N GLU A 37 -8.42 3.67 11.71
CA GLU A 37 -7.65 4.86 11.30
C GLU A 37 -7.03 4.70 9.91
N ARG A 38 -6.53 3.50 9.56
CA ARG A 38 -5.98 3.24 8.23
C ARG A 38 -7.07 3.27 7.17
N ALA A 39 -8.23 2.66 7.45
CA ALA A 39 -9.37 2.67 6.54
C ALA A 39 -9.88 4.09 6.29
N LEU A 40 -9.93 4.92 7.34
CA LEU A 40 -10.34 6.33 7.24
C LEU A 40 -9.29 7.21 6.54
N ARG A 41 -8.00 6.89 6.70
CA ARG A 41 -6.89 7.62 6.06
C ARG A 41 -6.60 7.18 4.63
N GLN A 42 -7.06 6.02 4.21
CA GLN A 42 -7.02 5.66 2.81
C GLN A 42 -8.10 6.48 2.11
N PRO A 43 -7.76 7.56 1.36
CA PRO A 43 -8.72 8.08 0.39
C PRO A 43 -9.12 6.88 -0.47
N ALA A 44 -10.41 6.75 -0.76
CA ALA A 44 -10.90 5.84 -1.78
C ALA A 44 -10.33 6.29 -3.13
N ARG A 45 -9.03 6.10 -3.34
CA ARG A 45 -8.42 6.36 -4.63
C ARG A 45 -9.02 5.33 -5.53
N SER A 46 -9.90 5.80 -6.41
CA SER A 46 -10.34 5.00 -7.52
C SER A 46 -9.09 4.41 -8.18
N GLN A 47 -9.17 3.17 -8.64
CA GLN A 47 -8.07 2.54 -9.37
C GLN A 47 -7.57 3.47 -10.50
N SER A 48 -8.49 4.23 -11.11
CA SER A 48 -8.20 5.28 -12.09
C SER A 48 -7.33 6.42 -11.54
N GLU A 49 -7.52 6.90 -10.31
CA GLU A 49 -6.66 7.92 -9.70
C GLU A 49 -5.25 7.39 -9.43
N VAL A 50 -5.11 6.14 -9.01
CA VAL A 50 -3.81 5.51 -8.81
C VAL A 50 -3.07 5.38 -10.15
N LEU A 51 -3.77 4.90 -11.18
CA LEU A 51 -3.22 4.76 -12.53
C LEU A 51 -2.85 6.13 -13.13
N ALA A 52 -3.71 7.13 -12.99
CA ALA A 52 -3.42 8.49 -13.46
C ALA A 52 -2.20 9.11 -12.75
N ALA A 53 -2.04 8.85 -11.44
CA ALA A 53 -0.85 9.30 -10.71
C ALA A 53 0.44 8.61 -11.19
N LEU A 54 0.38 7.31 -11.52
CA LEU A 54 1.49 6.56 -12.09
C LEU A 54 1.84 7.06 -13.50
N ASP A 55 0.85 7.29 -14.36
CA ASP A 55 1.06 7.81 -15.71
C ASP A 55 1.63 9.22 -15.69
N ALA A 56 1.09 10.11 -14.86
CA ALA A 56 1.65 11.45 -14.68
C ALA A 56 3.11 11.42 -14.21
N ARG A 57 3.50 10.44 -13.37
CA ARG A 57 4.90 10.25 -12.96
C ARG A 57 5.78 9.74 -14.10
N ARG A 58 5.28 8.79 -14.91
CA ARG A 58 5.99 8.30 -16.11
C ARG A 58 6.25 9.42 -17.12
N HIS A 59 5.26 10.28 -17.37
CA HIS A 59 5.43 11.39 -18.32
C HIS A 59 6.37 12.49 -17.84
N ARG A 60 6.52 12.67 -16.51
CA ARG A 60 7.49 13.64 -15.95
C ARG A 60 8.92 13.13 -15.99
N PHE A 61 9.13 11.83 -15.89
CA PHE A 61 10.47 11.25 -15.90
C PHE A 61 10.91 10.92 -17.33
N SER A 62 11.88 11.68 -17.86
CA SER A 62 12.54 11.36 -19.11
C SER A 62 13.92 10.76 -18.80
N PRO A 63 14.14 9.46 -19.04
CA PRO A 63 15.42 8.81 -18.77
C PRO A 63 16.59 9.50 -19.47
N ARG A 64 16.36 9.97 -20.71
CA ARG A 64 17.36 10.73 -21.49
C ARG A 64 17.74 12.06 -20.83
N LYS A 65 16.79 12.78 -20.22
CA LYS A 65 17.08 14.02 -19.48
C LYS A 65 17.81 13.75 -18.16
N ALA A 66 17.65 12.55 -17.60
CA ALA A 66 18.33 12.12 -16.37
C ALA A 66 19.71 11.49 -16.62
N GLY A 67 20.24 11.54 -17.86
CA GLY A 67 21.54 10.97 -18.20
C GLY A 67 21.56 9.43 -18.19
N ALA A 68 20.41 8.77 -18.20
CA ALA A 68 20.36 7.32 -18.26
C ALA A 68 20.78 6.84 -19.67
N PRO A 69 21.67 5.83 -19.76
CA PRO A 69 22.02 5.23 -21.04
C PRO A 69 20.78 4.64 -21.72
N SER A 70 20.79 4.66 -23.04
CA SER A 70 19.73 4.06 -23.83
C SER A 70 19.68 2.55 -23.62
N SER A 71 18.48 1.97 -23.79
CA SER A 71 18.29 0.52 -23.68
C SER A 71 19.20 -0.26 -24.64
N THR A 72 19.50 0.28 -25.82
CA THR A 72 20.40 -0.33 -26.80
C THR A 72 21.86 -0.29 -26.38
N GLU A 73 22.30 0.76 -25.67
CA GLU A 73 23.66 0.81 -25.08
C GLU A 73 23.82 -0.22 -23.97
N LEU A 74 22.82 -0.36 -23.09
CA LEU A 74 22.82 -1.37 -22.04
C LEU A 74 22.86 -2.79 -22.60
N LEU A 75 22.04 -3.10 -23.61
CA LEU A 75 22.04 -4.41 -24.28
C LEU A 75 23.36 -4.70 -24.99
N ARG A 76 24.02 -3.67 -25.55
CA ARG A 76 25.33 -3.85 -26.18
C ARG A 76 26.40 -4.16 -25.13
N GLN A 77 26.42 -3.44 -24.00
CA GLN A 77 27.35 -3.68 -22.90
C GLN A 77 27.24 -5.12 -22.36
N ASP A 78 26.02 -5.61 -22.20
CA ASP A 78 25.75 -6.95 -21.66
C ASP A 78 26.18 -8.07 -22.63
N ARG A 79 26.05 -7.84 -23.94
CA ARG A 79 26.53 -8.76 -24.99
C ARG A 79 28.05 -8.78 -25.17
N SER A 80 28.74 -7.76 -24.67
CA SER A 80 30.20 -7.64 -24.72
C SER A 80 30.89 -8.09 -23.43
N ARG A 81 30.17 -8.74 -22.52
CA ARG A 81 30.69 -9.39 -21.32
C ARG A 81 30.93 -10.88 -21.51
#